data_AF-Q6B8C8-F1
#
_entry.id   AF-Q6B8C8-F1
#
_cell.length_a   1.000
_cell.length_b   1.000
_cell.length_c   1.000
_cell.angle_alpha   90.00
_cell.angle_beta   90.00
_cell.angle_gamma   90.00
#
_symmetry.space_group_name_H-M   'P 1'
#
loop_
_entity.id
_entity.type
_entity.pdbx_description
1 polymer ?
#
loop_
_entity_poly.entity_id
_entity_poly.type
_entity_poly.pdbx_seq_one_letter_code
_entity_poly.pdbx_strand_id
1 'polypeptide(L)'
;MKVVCIILLFVIAAEAESIDAKSVVEPSKDKNNNRGIQFKYPPYISNHKAFALKLLSICEQGIYGTRINDLKVDFKNCTFLCIRKSGNLTLPLPKDTPCGPNNQTCQKKEDCVGYIPGC
;
A
#
# COMPACT_ATOMS: atom_id res chain seq x y z
N MET A 1 -5.50 16.65 -24.87
CA MET A 1 -4.30 15.82 -24.65
C MET A 1 -4.77 14.42 -24.29
N LYS A 2 -4.70 13.48 -25.23
CA LYS A 2 -5.15 12.09 -25.06
C LYS A 2 -3.94 11.28 -24.61
N VAL A 3 -3.92 10.85 -23.36
CA VAL A 3 -2.90 9.93 -22.84
C VAL A 3 -3.21 8.56 -23.43
N VAL A 4 -2.36 8.10 -24.35
CA VAL A 4 -2.45 6.78 -24.96
C VAL A 4 -1.64 5.82 -24.08
N CYS A 5 -2.33 5.01 -23.29
CA CYS A 5 -1.69 3.93 -22.53
C CYS A 5 -1.31 2.80 -23.50
N ILE A 6 -0.04 2.74 -23.88
CA ILE A 6 0.51 1.64 -24.67
C ILE A 6 0.61 0.39 -23.77
N ILE A 7 -0.20 -0.61 -24.06
CA ILE A 7 -0.16 -1.92 -23.38
C ILE A 7 0.98 -2.73 -24.00
N LEU A 8 2.12 -2.85 -23.31
CA LEU A 8 3.19 -3.77 -23.67
C LEU A 8 2.82 -5.18 -23.19
N LEU A 9 2.44 -6.04 -24.13
CA LEU A 9 2.20 -7.47 -23.88
C LEU A 9 3.54 -8.20 -23.79
N PHE A 10 4.01 -8.48 -22.59
CA PHE A 10 5.14 -9.39 -22.38
C PHE A 10 4.63 -10.84 -22.38
N VAL A 11 4.99 -11.55 -23.44
CA VAL A 11 4.90 -13.01 -23.53
C VAL A 11 5.96 -13.59 -22.61
N ILE A 12 5.56 -14.32 -21.55
CA ILE A 12 6.48 -15.08 -20.73
C ILE A 12 6.29 -16.56 -21.08
N ALA A 13 7.30 -17.12 -21.74
CA ALA A 13 7.43 -18.56 -21.95
C ALA A 13 7.69 -19.24 -20.59
N ALA A 14 6.96 -20.32 -20.31
CA ALA A 14 7.17 -21.15 -19.14
C ALA A 14 8.20 -22.23 -19.47
N GLU A 15 9.32 -22.23 -18.76
CA GLU A 15 10.21 -23.37 -18.63
C GLU A 15 10.23 -23.78 -17.14
N ALA A 16 9.91 -25.04 -16.91
CA ALA A 16 9.90 -25.66 -15.59
C ALA A 16 11.16 -26.53 -15.49
N GLU A 17 12.01 -26.28 -14.50
CA GLU A 17 12.95 -27.28 -13.99
C GLU A 17 13.05 -27.21 -12.46
N SER A 18 12.99 -28.40 -11.89
CA SER A 18 13.00 -28.78 -10.48
C SER A 18 14.40 -28.78 -9.88
N ILE A 19 14.62 -28.21 -8.68
CA ILE A 19 15.72 -28.64 -7.81
C ILE A 19 15.30 -28.52 -6.33
N ASP A 20 15.16 -29.67 -5.67
CA ASP A 20 15.22 -29.81 -4.22
C ASP A 20 16.69 -29.79 -3.78
N ALA A 21 17.06 -28.86 -2.91
CA ALA A 21 18.28 -28.95 -2.11
C ALA A 21 18.18 -28.05 -0.88
N LYS A 22 17.89 -28.68 0.25
CA LYS A 22 18.10 -28.15 1.61
C LYS A 22 19.53 -27.64 1.76
N SER A 23 19.73 -26.33 1.91
CA SER A 23 20.98 -25.78 2.44
C SER A 23 20.70 -24.94 3.69
N VAL A 24 21.44 -25.29 4.73
CA VAL A 24 21.48 -24.65 6.03
C VAL A 24 22.09 -23.26 5.84
N VAL A 25 21.33 -22.21 6.13
CA VAL A 25 21.81 -20.83 6.03
C VAL A 25 22.46 -20.43 7.35
N GLU A 26 23.79 -20.52 7.40
CA GLU A 26 24.60 -19.64 8.26
C GLU A 26 24.31 -18.17 7.88
N PRO A 27 24.24 -17.25 8.85
CA PRO A 27 23.89 -15.86 8.56
C PRO A 27 25.08 -15.15 7.91
N SER A 28 25.11 -15.14 6.58
CA SER A 28 26.01 -14.31 5.81
C SER A 28 25.78 -12.83 6.15
N LYS A 29 26.81 -12.18 6.70
CA LYS A 29 26.88 -10.73 6.90
C LYS A 29 26.86 -10.03 5.54
N ASP A 30 25.67 -9.75 5.00
CA ASP A 30 25.50 -9.04 3.75
C ASP A 30 25.11 -7.57 3.97
N LYS A 31 26.15 -6.72 3.93
CA LYS A 31 26.19 -5.41 3.28
C LYS A 31 24.84 -4.74 2.96
N ASN A 32 24.37 -3.89 3.88
CA ASN A 32 23.47 -2.74 3.68
C ASN A 32 22.54 -2.78 2.43
N ASN A 33 21.58 -3.71 2.41
CA ASN A 33 20.45 -3.69 1.49
C ASN A 33 19.20 -3.22 2.24
N ASN A 34 19.09 -1.92 2.53
CA ASN A 34 17.82 -1.33 2.97
C ASN A 34 16.85 -1.29 1.78
N ARG A 35 16.39 -2.45 1.31
CA ARG A 35 15.19 -2.56 0.46
C ARG A 35 13.99 -2.24 1.35
N GLY A 36 13.83 -0.95 1.64
CA GLY A 36 12.70 -0.46 2.43
C GLY A 36 11.38 -0.89 1.79
N ILE A 37 10.36 -1.13 2.62
CA ILE A 37 9.01 -1.44 2.15
C ILE A 37 8.56 -0.31 1.21
N GLN A 38 8.32 -0.66 -0.05
CA GLN A 38 7.76 0.27 -1.03
C GLN A 38 6.24 0.25 -0.93
N PHE A 39 5.66 1.39 -0.55
CA PHE A 39 4.21 1.57 -0.54
C PHE A 39 3.71 2.05 -1.90
N LYS A 40 2.49 1.66 -2.25
CA LYS A 40 1.83 2.08 -3.49
C LYS A 40 0.80 3.17 -3.24
N TYR A 41 1.09 4.13 -2.36
CA TYR A 41 0.21 5.28 -2.17
C TYR A 41 0.35 6.29 -3.32
N PRO A 42 -0.68 7.13 -3.54
CA PRO A 42 -0.61 8.22 -4.49
C PRO A 42 0.56 9.18 -4.23
N PRO A 43 1.07 9.88 -5.26
CA PRO A 43 2.18 10.82 -5.12
C PRO A 43 1.85 12.04 -4.24
N TYR A 44 0.56 12.39 -4.09
CA TYR A 44 0.11 13.46 -3.19
C TYR A 44 0.18 13.08 -1.69
N ILE A 45 0.52 11.82 -1.37
CA ILE A 45 0.93 11.43 -0.02
C ILE A 45 2.45 11.61 0.07
N SER A 46 2.91 12.66 0.75
CA SER A 46 4.33 13.02 0.73
C SER A 46 5.25 12.04 1.49
N ASN A 47 4.75 11.42 2.57
CA ASN A 47 5.53 10.46 3.35
C ASN A 47 4.74 9.16 3.55
N HIS A 48 4.97 8.21 2.66
CA HIS A 48 4.24 6.94 2.61
C HIS A 48 4.42 6.10 3.87
N LYS A 49 5.65 6.03 4.39
CA LYS A 49 5.96 5.24 5.60
C LYS A 49 5.27 5.83 6.82
N ALA A 50 5.36 7.16 7.01
CA ALA A 50 4.70 7.82 8.13
C ALA A 50 3.18 7.69 8.03
N PHE A 51 2.61 7.79 6.82
CA PHE A 51 1.19 7.59 6.59
C PHE A 51 0.75 6.17 6.95
N ALA A 52 1.47 5.13 6.48
CA ALA A 52 1.20 3.75 6.84
C ALA A 52 1.25 3.52 8.36
N LEU A 53 2.27 4.06 9.05
CA LEU A 53 2.38 3.94 10.51
C LEU A 53 1.23 4.63 11.24
N LYS A 54 0.77 5.80 10.77
CA LYS A 54 -0.41 6.49 11.30
C LYS A 54 -1.66 5.62 11.16
N LEU A 55 -1.89 5.02 9.99
CA LEU A 55 -3.02 4.12 9.77
C LEU A 55 -2.95 2.86 10.64
N LEU A 56 -1.76 2.26 10.76
CA LEU A 56 -1.55 1.10 11.61
C LEU A 56 -1.86 1.41 13.07
N SER A 57 -1.39 2.55 13.59
CA SER A 57 -1.66 2.99 14.96
C SER A 57 -3.17 3.18 15.22
N ILE A 58 -3.92 3.69 14.24
CA ILE A 58 -5.39 3.77 14.33
C ILE A 58 -6.02 2.37 14.34
N CYS A 59 -5.49 1.43 13.56
CA CYS A 59 -5.97 0.06 13.55
C CYS A 59 -5.65 -0.71 14.85
N GLU A 60 -4.54 -0.40 15.50
CA GLU A 60 -4.02 -1.08 16.69
C GLU A 60 -4.56 -0.51 18.01
N GLN A 61 -5.81 -0.02 18.06
CA GLN A 61 -6.50 0.39 19.29
C GLN A 61 -6.62 -0.75 20.35
N GLY A 62 -5.48 -1.20 20.90
CA GLY A 62 -5.34 -2.31 21.85
C GLY A 62 -5.31 -3.73 21.25
N ILE A 63 -5.33 -3.91 19.92
CA ILE A 63 -5.40 -5.25 19.28
C ILE A 63 -4.09 -5.62 18.59
N TYR A 64 -3.34 -6.53 19.22
CA TYR A 64 -2.11 -7.11 18.67
C TYR A 64 -2.36 -7.91 17.38
N GLY A 65 -1.42 -7.81 16.43
CA GLY A 65 -1.46 -8.56 15.17
C GLY A 65 -2.36 -7.94 14.10
N THR A 66 -2.73 -6.67 14.26
CA THR A 66 -3.47 -5.94 13.23
C THR A 66 -2.54 -5.56 12.06
N ARG A 67 -3.07 -5.56 10.84
CA ARG A 67 -2.32 -5.19 9.64
C ARG A 67 -3.12 -4.18 8.81
N ILE A 68 -2.41 -3.39 8.03
CA ILE A 68 -2.99 -2.54 6.98
C ILE A 68 -2.49 -2.99 5.61
N ASN A 69 -3.32 -2.76 4.59
CA ASN A 69 -2.95 -3.00 3.20
C ASN A 69 -3.04 -1.65 2.46
N ASP A 70 -1.91 -1.20 1.92
CA ASP A 70 -1.78 0.06 1.20
C ASP A 70 -2.64 0.10 -0.08
N LEU A 71 -2.93 -1.06 -0.68
CA LEU A 71 -3.86 -1.21 -1.80
C LEU A 71 -5.33 -1.13 -1.41
N LYS A 72 -5.64 -1.14 -0.11
CA LYS A 72 -7.01 -1.08 0.44
C LYS A 72 -7.27 0.23 1.18
N VAL A 73 -6.63 1.31 0.74
CA VAL A 73 -6.97 2.68 1.12
C VAL A 73 -7.82 3.28 0.02
N ASP A 74 -9.05 3.64 0.34
CA ASP A 74 -9.98 4.28 -0.57
C ASP A 74 -9.95 5.79 -0.35
N PHE A 75 -9.15 6.49 -1.17
CA PHE A 75 -9.04 7.95 -1.14
C PHE A 75 -10.32 8.65 -1.59
N LYS A 76 -11.13 8.05 -2.47
CA LYS A 76 -12.42 8.64 -2.88
C LYS A 76 -13.42 8.61 -1.75
N ASN A 77 -13.45 7.51 -1.01
CA ASN A 77 -14.37 7.34 0.11
C ASN A 77 -13.81 7.76 1.45
N CYS A 78 -12.54 8.12 1.52
CA CYS A 78 -11.83 8.45 2.74
C CYS A 78 -11.92 7.35 3.80
N THR A 79 -11.65 6.11 3.38
CA THR A 79 -11.67 4.94 4.28
C THR A 79 -10.46 4.05 4.06
N PHE A 80 -10.15 3.20 5.03
CA PHE A 80 -9.11 2.20 4.91
C PHE A 80 -9.47 0.93 5.68
N LEU A 81 -8.92 -0.20 5.25
CA LEU A 81 -9.18 -1.50 5.85
C LEU A 81 -8.11 -1.89 6.88
N CYS A 82 -8.55 -2.11 8.12
CA CYS A 82 -7.82 -2.83 9.14
C CYS A 82 -8.09 -4.34 9.03
N ILE A 83 -7.04 -5.14 8.95
CA ILE A 83 -7.13 -6.60 8.92
C ILE A 83 -6.77 -7.13 10.32
N ARG A 84 -7.74 -7.74 11.00
CA ARG A 84 -7.58 -8.34 12.34
C ARG A 84 -7.99 -9.82 12.28
N LYS A 85 -7.54 -10.61 13.27
CA LYS A 85 -7.95 -12.02 13.40
C LYS A 85 -9.47 -12.19 13.58
N SER A 86 -10.12 -11.25 14.26
CA SER A 86 -11.56 -11.26 14.53
C SER A 86 -12.41 -10.81 13.33
N GLY A 87 -11.79 -10.41 12.23
CA GLY A 87 -12.47 -9.90 11.05
C GLY A 87 -11.88 -8.57 10.55
N ASN A 88 -12.23 -8.25 9.31
CA ASN A 88 -11.85 -7.00 8.67
C ASN A 88 -12.71 -5.85 9.21
N LEU A 89 -12.10 -4.69 9.47
CA LEU A 89 -12.78 -3.48 9.93
C LEU A 89 -12.41 -2.32 9.01
N THR A 90 -13.41 -1.67 8.42
CA THR A 90 -13.21 -0.44 7.65
C THR A 90 -13.34 0.77 8.55
N LEU A 91 -12.33 1.64 8.56
CA LEU A 91 -12.31 2.87 9.38
C LEU A 91 -12.19 4.11 8.48
N PRO A 92 -12.67 5.28 8.94
CA PRO A 92 -12.48 6.53 8.23
C PRO A 92 -11.02 6.98 8.29
N LEU A 93 -10.52 7.54 7.20
CA LEU A 93 -9.23 8.23 7.18
C LEU A 93 -9.31 9.50 8.05
N PRO A 94 -8.18 9.93 8.65
CA PRO A 94 -8.09 11.23 9.30
C PRO A 94 -8.52 12.36 8.36
N LYS A 95 -9.29 13.34 8.85
CA LYS A 95 -9.85 14.43 8.03
C LYS A 95 -8.80 15.24 7.28
N ASP A 96 -7.60 15.38 7.86
CA ASP A 96 -6.43 16.06 7.29
C ASP A 96 -5.71 15.25 6.20
N THR A 97 -6.12 14.01 5.94
CA THR A 97 -5.46 13.13 4.97
C THR A 97 -5.64 13.69 3.55
N PRO A 98 -4.54 13.94 2.80
CA PRO A 98 -4.64 14.30 1.39
C PRO A 98 -5.35 13.21 0.59
N CYS A 99 -6.30 13.58 -0.25
CA CYS A 99 -7.12 12.65 -1.02
C CYS A 99 -7.18 13.00 -2.53
N GLY A 100 -6.33 13.94 -2.97
CA GLY A 100 -6.23 14.33 -4.36
C GLY A 100 -5.03 15.26 -4.61
N PRO A 101 -4.72 15.53 -5.90
CA PRO A 101 -3.53 16.26 -6.31
C PRO A 101 -3.59 17.78 -6.08
N ASN A 102 -4.77 18.35 -5.84
CA ASN A 102 -5.00 19.79 -5.68
C ASN A 102 -5.20 20.18 -4.21
N ASN A 103 -4.42 19.59 -3.30
CA ASN A 103 -4.52 19.79 -1.85
C ASN A 103 -5.90 19.46 -1.26
N GLN A 104 -6.68 18.60 -1.91
CA GLN A 104 -7.94 18.11 -1.33
C GLN A 104 -7.65 17.22 -0.13
N THR A 105 -8.52 17.27 0.87
CA THR A 105 -8.41 16.46 2.08
C THR A 105 -9.72 15.74 2.37
N CYS A 106 -9.65 14.69 3.17
CA CYS A 106 -10.82 13.94 3.63
C CYS A 106 -11.83 14.73 4.48
N GLN A 107 -11.55 16.00 4.78
CA GLN A 107 -12.51 16.93 5.35
C GLN A 107 -13.66 17.25 4.37
N LYS A 108 -13.39 17.25 3.06
CA LYS A 108 -14.38 17.42 1.98
C LYS A 108 -14.28 16.23 1.02
N LYS A 109 -14.90 15.12 1.41
CA LYS A 109 -14.83 13.82 0.72
C LYS A 109 -15.29 13.91 -0.75
N GLU A 110 -16.16 14.86 -1.05
CA GLU A 110 -16.77 15.09 -2.35
C GLU A 110 -15.70 15.48 -3.39
N ASP A 111 -14.69 16.24 -2.94
CA ASP A 111 -13.59 16.77 -3.75
C ASP A 111 -12.46 15.73 -3.98
N CYS A 112 -12.51 14.60 -3.25
CA CYS A 112 -11.51 13.55 -3.34
C CYS A 112 -11.62 12.74 -4.63
N VAL A 113 -10.51 12.14 -5.05
CA VAL A 113 -10.43 11.33 -6.28
C VAL A 113 -10.04 9.88 -5.96
N GLY A 114 -10.49 8.96 -6.80
CA GLY A 114 -10.02 7.58 -6.73
C GLY A 114 -8.55 7.49 -7.11
N TYR A 115 -7.86 6.48 -6.59
CA TYR A 115 -6.49 6.20 -6.96
C TYR A 115 -6.32 4.72 -7.32
N ILE A 116 -5.73 4.48 -8.48
CA ILE A 116 -5.37 3.13 -8.95
C ILE A 116 -3.85 3.12 -9.08
N PRO A 117 -3.14 2.30 -8.28
CA PRO A 117 -1.69 2.21 -8.37
C PRO A 117 -1.22 1.84 -9.78
N GLY A 118 -0.36 2.67 -10.38
CA GLY A 118 0.28 2.38 -11.68
C GLY A 118 -0.54 2.72 -12.93
N CYS A 119 -1.65 3.46 -12.79
CA CYS A 119 -2.43 4.00 -13.91
C CYS A 119 -2.27 5.52 -14.04
#